data_AF-A0A7K9L773-F1
#
_entry.id   AF-A0A7K9L773-F1
#
_cell.length_a   1.000
_cell.length_b   1.000
_cell.length_c   1.000
_cell.angle_alpha   90.00
_cell.angle_beta   90.00
_cell.angle_gamma   90.00
#
_symmetry.space_group_name_H-M   'P 1'
#
loop_
_entity.id
_entity.type
_entity.pdbx_description
1 polymer ?
#
loop_
_entity_poly.entity_id
_entity_poly.type
_entity_poly.pdbx_seq_one_letter_code
_entity_poly.pdbx_strand_id
1 'polypeptide(L)'
;TGLYWSQLRLLSSLGFPDQASASAALHRNQGSHWGALRELQQLRLRPFRSRHFRGAEPGLDFNRADLQALVRQILATLPVASWGRALLVATLGRELGLGMVAHP
;
A
#
# COMPACT_ATOMS: atom_id res chain seq x y z
N THR A 1 -3.59 23.21 27.79
CA THR A 1 -3.55 21.80 28.26
C THR A 1 -4.71 20.96 27.76
N GLY A 2 -5.98 21.41 27.82
CA GLY A 2 -7.13 20.60 27.35
C GLY A 2 -7.15 20.21 25.86
N LEU A 3 -6.78 21.14 24.96
CA LEU A 3 -6.73 20.88 23.51
C LEU A 3 -5.71 19.78 23.15
N TYR A 4 -4.56 19.77 23.82
CA TYR A 4 -3.50 18.80 23.58
C TYR A 4 -3.95 17.36 23.91
N TRP A 5 -4.61 17.19 25.07
CA TRP A 5 -5.18 15.90 25.46
C TRP A 5 -6.28 15.42 24.51
N SER A 6 -7.10 16.35 23.99
CA SER A 6 -8.13 16.01 23.00
C SER A 6 -7.52 15.46 21.70
N GLN A 7 -6.40 16.02 21.27
CA GLN A 7 -5.70 15.56 20.06
C GLN A 7 -5.01 14.21 20.26
N LEU A 8 -4.43 13.96 21.43
CA LEU A 8 -3.90 12.63 21.76
C LEU A 8 -5.00 11.56 21.75
N ARG A 9 -6.17 11.88 22.31
CA ARG A 9 -7.32 10.97 22.31
C ARG A 9 -7.80 10.68 20.88
N LEU A 10 -7.81 11.69 20.02
CA LEU A 10 -8.17 11.56 18.61
C LEU A 10 -7.17 10.65 17.87
N LEU A 11 -5.86 10.86 18.04
CA LEU A 11 -4.84 9.98 17.44
C LEU A 11 -4.97 8.53 17.94
N SER A 12 -5.29 8.34 19.23
CA SER A 12 -5.58 7.02 19.79
C SER A 12 -6.79 6.36 19.12
N SER A 13 -7.90 7.08 18.90
CA SER A 13 -9.08 6.53 18.20
C SER A 13 -8.81 6.20 16.73
N LEU A 14 -7.82 6.86 16.11
CA LEU A 14 -7.39 6.61 14.74
C LEU A 14 -6.36 5.47 14.61
N GLY A 15 -6.13 4.71 15.70
CA GLY A 15 -5.25 3.55 15.69
C GLY A 15 -3.78 3.85 16.03
N PHE A 16 -3.51 4.96 16.72
CA PHE A 16 -2.19 5.31 17.28
C PHE A 16 -2.28 5.48 18.81
N PRO A 17 -2.46 4.37 19.57
CA PRO A 17 -2.68 4.43 21.01
C PRO A 17 -1.42 4.71 21.84
N ASP A 18 -0.22 4.57 21.25
CA ASP A 18 1.03 4.89 21.93
C ASP A 18 1.15 6.41 22.15
N GLN A 19 0.95 6.81 23.40
CA GLN A 19 0.97 8.22 23.80
C GLN A 19 2.35 8.85 23.62
N ALA A 20 3.45 8.10 23.76
CA ALA A 20 4.79 8.67 23.61
C ALA A 20 5.06 9.06 22.16
N SER A 21 4.77 8.15 21.22
CA SER A 21 4.89 8.43 19.78
C SER A 21 3.93 9.51 19.30
N ALA A 22 2.67 9.46 19.76
CA ALA A 22 1.65 10.44 19.39
C ALA A 22 1.96 11.85 19.93
N SER A 23 2.42 11.94 21.19
CA SER A 23 2.87 13.19 21.83
C SER A 23 4.05 13.81 21.09
N ALA A 24 5.06 13.00 20.77
CA ALA A 24 6.23 13.45 20.04
C ALA A 24 5.89 13.93 18.63
N ALA A 25 4.98 13.23 17.92
CA ALA A 25 4.50 13.65 16.61
C ALA A 25 3.69 14.96 16.68
N LEU A 26 2.81 15.11 17.67
CA LEU A 26 2.07 16.37 17.89
C LEU A 26 3.01 17.54 18.17
N HIS A 27 4.04 17.34 18.99
CA HIS A 27 5.06 18.37 19.25
C HIS A 27 5.79 18.79 17.97
N ARG A 28 6.26 17.83 17.16
CA ARG A 28 6.93 18.11 15.89
C ARG A 28 6.04 18.84 14.88
N ASN A 29 4.74 18.58 14.94
CA ASN A 29 3.75 19.18 14.05
C ASN A 29 3.05 20.41 14.67
N GLN A 30 3.61 21.03 15.71
CA GLN A 30 3.10 22.25 16.34
C GLN A 30 1.63 22.15 16.80
N GLY A 31 1.21 20.96 17.24
CA GLY A 31 -0.19 20.70 17.63
C GLY A 31 -1.15 20.51 16.45
N SER A 32 -0.66 20.29 15.22
CA SER A 32 -1.49 19.86 14.10
C SER A 32 -1.73 18.34 14.17
N HIS A 33 -2.96 17.96 14.51
CA HIS A 33 -3.35 16.54 14.53
C HIS A 33 -3.26 15.89 13.14
N TRP A 34 -3.56 16.62 12.06
CA TRP A 34 -3.40 16.13 10.70
C TRP A 34 -1.93 15.90 10.33
N GLY A 35 -1.04 16.82 10.73
CA GLY A 35 0.40 16.66 10.53
C GLY A 35 0.94 15.44 11.29
N ALA A 36 0.59 15.32 12.57
CA ALA A 36 0.99 14.20 13.41
C ALA A 36 0.45 12.85 12.89
N LEU A 37 -0.82 12.80 12.47
CA LEU A 37 -1.44 11.61 11.88
C LEU A 37 -0.70 11.17 10.61
N ARG A 38 -0.44 12.12 9.69
CA ARG A 38 0.29 11.84 8.45
C ARG A 38 1.68 11.28 8.73
N GLU A 39 2.42 11.86 9.68
CA GLU A 39 3.74 11.40 10.06
C GLU A 39 3.71 9.96 10.62
N LEU A 40 2.81 9.69 11.56
CA LEU A 40 2.64 8.37 12.18
C LEU A 40 2.23 7.31 11.15
N GLN A 41 1.32 7.65 10.23
CA GLN A 41 0.95 6.78 9.12
C GLN A 41 2.13 6.51 8.18
N GLN A 42 2.91 7.54 7.83
CA GLN A 42 4.10 7.36 7.00
C GLN A 42 5.10 6.40 7.62
N LEU A 43 5.35 6.49 8.93
CA LEU A 43 6.22 5.56 9.65
C LEU A 43 5.71 4.12 9.57
N ARG A 44 4.41 3.88 9.79
CA ARG A 44 3.79 2.55 9.62
C ARG A 44 3.90 2.02 8.19
N LEU A 45 3.83 2.91 7.20
CA LEU A 45 3.90 2.56 5.78
C LEU A 45 5.33 2.39 5.25
N ARG A 46 6.37 2.85 5.97
CA ARG A 46 7.77 2.74 5.52
C ARG A 46 8.16 1.31 5.13
N PRO A 47 7.90 0.26 5.93
CA PRO A 47 8.24 -1.11 5.55
C PRO A 47 7.55 -1.58 4.27
N PHE A 48 6.29 -1.15 4.05
CA PHE A 48 5.53 -1.47 2.84
C PHE A 48 6.08 -0.72 1.62
N ARG A 49 6.37 0.58 1.75
CA ARG A 49 7.03 1.35 0.69
C ARG A 49 8.40 0.77 0.36
N SER A 50 9.20 0.42 1.35
CA SER A 50 10.49 -0.22 1.11
C SER A 50 10.34 -1.56 0.39
N ARG A 51 9.35 -2.39 0.72
CA ARG A 51 9.09 -3.64 -0.03
C ARG A 51 8.62 -3.38 -1.45
N HIS A 52 7.73 -2.41 -1.64
CA HIS A 52 7.22 -2.02 -2.96
C HIS A 52 8.30 -1.42 -3.86
N PHE A 53 9.28 -0.70 -3.29
CA PHE A 53 10.36 -0.05 -4.03
C PHE A 53 11.69 -0.83 -4.06
N ARG A 54 11.80 -2.01 -3.45
CA ARG A 54 13.06 -2.78 -3.35
C ARG A 54 13.36 -3.72 -4.51
N GLY A 55 12.51 -3.78 -5.53
CA GLY A 55 12.81 -4.54 -6.74
C GLY A 55 12.02 -4.02 -7.93
N ALA A 56 12.51 -4.31 -9.13
CA ALA A 56 11.66 -4.26 -10.31
C ALA A 56 10.46 -5.19 -10.04
N GLU A 57 9.23 -4.72 -10.31
CA GLU A 57 8.11 -5.65 -10.39
C GLU A 57 8.49 -6.74 -11.39
N PRO A 58 8.31 -8.04 -11.03
CA PRO A 58 8.64 -9.12 -11.94
C PRO A 58 7.92 -8.93 -13.29
N GLY A 59 8.37 -9.63 -14.34
CA GLY A 59 7.58 -9.71 -15.56
C GLY A 59 6.20 -10.31 -15.29
N LEU A 60 5.26 -10.11 -16.21
CA LEU A 60 3.99 -10.83 -16.19
C LEU A 60 4.26 -12.28 -16.60
N ASP A 61 4.18 -13.19 -15.63
CA ASP A 61 4.26 -14.63 -15.87
C ASP A 61 2.86 -15.24 -15.92
N PHE A 62 2.36 -15.51 -17.12
CA PHE A 62 1.04 -16.13 -17.32
C PHE A 62 1.01 -17.61 -16.91
N ASN A 63 2.16 -18.25 -16.70
CA ASN A 63 2.25 -19.62 -16.21
C ASN A 63 2.28 -19.72 -14.68
N ARG A 64 2.35 -18.57 -13.98
CA ARG A 64 2.42 -18.50 -12.53
C ARG A 64 1.33 -19.32 -11.84
N ALA A 65 1.71 -20.09 -10.83
CA ALA A 65 0.75 -20.89 -10.04
C ALA A 65 -0.23 -20.02 -9.25
N ASP A 66 0.25 -18.91 -8.68
CA ASP A 66 -0.59 -17.94 -7.95
C ASP A 66 -1.28 -16.98 -8.93
N LEU A 67 -2.50 -17.34 -9.32
CA LEU A 67 -3.34 -16.53 -10.20
C LEU A 67 -3.73 -15.18 -9.57
N GLN A 68 -3.88 -15.11 -8.24
CA GLN A 68 -4.24 -13.84 -7.60
C GLN A 68 -3.08 -12.85 -7.64
N ALA A 69 -1.84 -13.33 -7.46
CA ALA A 69 -0.66 -12.48 -7.61
C ALA A 69 -0.56 -11.94 -9.04
N LEU A 70 -0.76 -12.80 -10.05
CA LEU A 70 -0.77 -12.39 -11.46
C LEU A 70 -1.86 -11.35 -11.75
N VAL A 71 -3.08 -11.53 -11.24
CA VAL A 71 -4.19 -10.58 -11.40
C VAL A 71 -3.87 -9.21 -10.78
N ARG A 72 -3.31 -9.17 -9.56
CA ARG A 72 -2.91 -7.91 -8.91
C ARG A 72 -1.83 -7.19 -9.72
N GLN A 73 -0.89 -7.95 -10.27
CA GLN A 73 0.17 -7.41 -11.10
C GLN A 73 -0.40 -6.85 -12.40
N ILE A 74 -1.24 -7.59 -13.14
CA ILE A 74 -1.93 -7.10 -14.33
C ILE A 74 -2.70 -5.79 -14.07
N LEU A 75 -3.39 -5.68 -12.93
CA LEU A 75 -4.09 -4.45 -12.53
C LEU A 75 -3.14 -3.27 -12.26
N ALA A 76 -1.93 -3.54 -11.80
CA ALA A 76 -0.93 -2.53 -11.51
C ALA A 76 -0.17 -2.08 -12.77
N THR A 77 -0.12 -2.92 -13.81
CA THR A 77 0.83 -2.78 -14.92
C THR A 77 0.17 -2.53 -16.29
N LEU A 78 -1.06 -3.02 -16.49
CA LEU A 78 -1.81 -2.87 -17.73
C LEU A 78 -3.05 -1.98 -17.51
N PRO A 79 -3.54 -1.27 -18.54
CA PRO A 79 -4.72 -0.40 -18.43
C PRO A 79 -6.04 -1.19 -18.44
N VAL A 80 -6.19 -2.17 -17.53
CA VAL A 80 -7.42 -2.95 -17.34
C VAL A 80 -8.28 -2.35 -16.22
N ALA A 81 -9.53 -2.04 -16.53
CA ALA A 81 -10.39 -1.25 -15.64
C ALA A 81 -11.07 -2.03 -14.49
N SER A 82 -10.83 -3.34 -14.35
CA SER A 82 -11.47 -4.13 -13.29
C SER A 82 -10.78 -5.46 -13.02
N TRP A 83 -11.03 -6.02 -11.83
CA TRP A 83 -10.55 -7.34 -11.42
C TRP A 83 -10.98 -8.46 -12.38
N GLY A 84 -12.25 -8.44 -12.83
CA GLY A 84 -12.76 -9.44 -13.78
C GLY A 84 -12.04 -9.40 -15.13
N ARG A 85 -11.72 -8.20 -15.64
CA ARG A 85 -10.93 -8.05 -16.86
C ARG A 85 -9.48 -8.52 -16.68
N ALA A 86 -8.88 -8.23 -15.54
CA ALA A 86 -7.54 -8.70 -15.22
C ALA A 86 -7.47 -10.24 -15.10
N LEU A 87 -8.49 -10.86 -14.48
CA LEU A 87 -8.62 -12.31 -14.43
C LEU A 87 -8.76 -12.91 -15.83
N LEU A 88 -9.59 -12.33 -16.69
CA LEU A 88 -9.78 -12.78 -18.07
C LEU A 88 -8.48 -12.70 -18.88
N VAL A 89 -7.70 -11.62 -18.71
CA VAL A 89 -6.37 -11.49 -19.32
C VAL A 89 -5.42 -12.58 -18.82
N ALA A 90 -5.39 -12.84 -17.51
CA ALA A 90 -4.55 -13.88 -16.93
C ALA A 90 -4.89 -15.28 -17.47
N THR A 91 -6.18 -15.63 -17.53
CA THR A 91 -6.63 -16.93 -18.03
C THR A 91 -6.40 -17.08 -19.53
N LEU A 92 -6.72 -16.07 -20.34
CA LEU A 92 -6.47 -16.11 -21.78
C LEU A 92 -4.98 -16.20 -22.09
N GLY A 93 -4.12 -15.47 -21.37
CA GLY A 93 -2.69 -15.58 -21.56
C GLY A 93 -2.16 -16.98 -21.30
N ARG A 94 -2.67 -17.67 -20.28
CA ARG A 94 -2.35 -19.09 -20.02
C ARG A 94 -2.85 -20.00 -21.13
N GLU A 95 -4.12 -19.89 -21.54
CA GLU A 95 -4.72 -20.74 -22.59
C GLU A 95 -4.01 -20.56 -23.94
N LEU A 96 -3.56 -19.33 -24.24
CA LEU A 96 -2.79 -19.02 -25.44
C LEU A 96 -1.30 -19.40 -25.33
N GLY A 97 -0.86 -19.94 -24.20
CA GLY A 97 0.53 -20.33 -23.97
C GLY A 97 1.50 -19.16 -23.90
N LEU A 98 1.04 -17.96 -23.50
CA LEU A 98 1.93 -16.81 -23.29
C LEU A 98 2.88 -17.11 -22.12
N GLY A 99 4.16 -16.87 -22.33
CA GLY A 99 5.21 -17.06 -21.33
C GLY A 99 5.39 -15.84 -20.43
N MET A 100 6.60 -15.70 -19.88
CA MET A 100 6.96 -14.47 -19.17
C MET A 100 7.10 -13.31 -20.16
N VAL A 101 6.37 -12.23 -19.91
CA VAL A 101 6.46 -10.98 -20.66
C VAL A 101 7.09 -9.93 -19.76
N ALA A 102 8.23 -9.38 -20.19
CA ALA A 102 8.84 -8.25 -19.51
C ALA A 102 7.88 -7.05 -19.53
N HIS A 103 7.95 -6.23 -18.50
CA HIS A 103 7.21 -4.99 -18.48
C HIS A 103 7.61 -4.12 -19.69
N PRO A 104 6.68 -3.53 -20.45
CA PRO A 104 7.02 -2.53 -21.47
C PRO A 104 7.71 -1.30 -20.86
#